data_AF-A0A7X6SNC8-F1
#
_entry.id   AF-A0A7X6SNC8-F1
#
_cell.length_a   1.000
_cell.length_b   1.000
_cell.length_c   1.000
_cell.angle_alpha   90.00
_cell.angle_beta   90.00
_cell.angle_gamma   90.00
#
_symmetry.space_group_name_H-M   'P 1'
#
loop_
_entity.id
_entity.type
_entity.pdbx_description
1 polymer ?
#
loop_
_entity_poly.entity_id
_entity_poly.type
_entity_poly.pdbx_seq_one_letter_code
_entity_poly.pdbx_strand_id
1 'polypeptide(L)'
;EFLEHYHIDPRAIYKFSSFSRLSARADVIPEFEEPLEEILTKAFPRFATIDSRRLITFLLRGLSEDITPRSDAEQRMLQMFQYTLYQKSDRDCGFTTPLDGLRRVRENPVLCAELRALLTYNYNRIDFIDEPVDLGFDCPLDLHCTYTRDQILLALDFDKPSTVREGVKWLPEKNLDIFFITLNKSEKDYSPTTMYNDYSISDTLFHWQSQSTTSETSTTGLRYIHHKARGSRIALFVREFKTDHLHGGAAPYTFLGTASYVQHEGSRPMNVTWKLDRAIPAKYLKKTNKLVVG
;
A
#
# COMPACT_ATOMS: atom_id res chain seq x y z
N GLU A 1 -3.33 -8.88 -22.75
CA GLU A 1 -4.20 -9.74 -23.57
C GLU A 1 -5.19 -10.59 -22.78
N PHE A 2 -4.83 -11.74 -22.18
CA PHE A 2 -5.81 -12.63 -21.51
C PHE A 2 -6.67 -11.92 -20.45
N LEU A 3 -6.03 -11.25 -19.48
CA LEU A 3 -6.73 -10.51 -18.42
C LEU A 3 -7.65 -9.41 -18.98
N GLU A 4 -7.23 -8.75 -20.05
CA GLU A 4 -7.98 -7.67 -20.69
C GLU A 4 -9.19 -8.20 -21.44
N HIS A 5 -9.01 -9.28 -22.20
CA HIS A 5 -10.06 -9.90 -22.99
C HIS A 5 -11.18 -10.44 -22.11
N TYR A 6 -10.84 -11.07 -20.98
CA TYR A 6 -11.82 -11.65 -20.07
C TYR A 6 -12.23 -10.72 -18.92
N HIS A 7 -11.68 -9.51 -18.85
CA HIS A 7 -11.90 -8.55 -17.77
C HIS A 7 -11.67 -9.15 -16.36
N ILE A 8 -10.64 -10.00 -16.23
CA ILE A 8 -10.30 -10.68 -14.98
C ILE A 8 -9.25 -9.86 -14.23
N ASP A 9 -9.47 -9.67 -12.92
CA ASP A 9 -8.44 -9.13 -12.04
C ASP A 9 -7.34 -10.18 -11.80
N PRO A 10 -6.06 -9.86 -11.98
CA PRO A 10 -4.96 -10.81 -11.80
C PRO A 10 -4.96 -11.50 -10.43
N ARG A 11 -5.43 -10.83 -9.37
CA ARG A 11 -5.52 -11.41 -8.01
C ARG A 11 -6.46 -12.61 -7.94
N ALA A 12 -7.49 -12.65 -8.79
CA ALA A 12 -8.41 -13.80 -8.86
C ALA A 12 -7.72 -15.04 -9.44
N ILE A 13 -6.72 -14.87 -10.31
CA ILE A 13 -5.88 -15.95 -10.83
C ILE A 13 -4.85 -16.37 -9.78
N TYR A 14 -4.14 -15.41 -9.19
CA TYR A 14 -3.07 -15.66 -8.24
C TYR A 14 -3.50 -16.28 -6.91
N LYS A 15 -4.82 -16.33 -6.66
CA LYS A 15 -5.39 -17.16 -5.60
C LYS A 15 -5.08 -18.65 -5.77
N PHE A 16 -4.92 -19.13 -7.01
CA PHE A 16 -4.73 -20.54 -7.31
C PHE A 16 -3.26 -20.89 -7.59
N SER A 17 -2.61 -20.17 -8.51
CA SER A 17 -1.20 -20.37 -8.88
C SER A 17 -0.71 -19.19 -9.74
N SER A 18 0.56 -19.21 -10.17
CA SER A 18 1.06 -18.27 -11.18
C SER A 18 0.37 -18.53 -12.52
N PHE A 19 0.24 -17.50 -13.34
CA PHE A 19 -0.38 -17.62 -14.66
C PHE A 19 0.42 -18.54 -15.57
N SER A 20 1.76 -18.51 -15.47
CA SER A 20 2.64 -19.41 -16.21
C SER A 20 2.43 -20.86 -15.80
N ARG A 21 2.33 -21.17 -14.50
CA ARG A 21 2.06 -22.54 -14.04
C ARG A 21 0.69 -23.03 -14.50
N LEU A 22 -0.34 -22.18 -14.49
CA LEU A 22 -1.65 -22.52 -15.03
C LEU A 22 -1.60 -22.75 -16.55
N SER A 23 -0.81 -21.96 -17.27
CA SER A 23 -0.61 -22.10 -18.72
C SER A 23 0.12 -23.40 -19.07
N ALA A 24 1.14 -23.79 -18.31
CA ALA A 24 1.85 -25.06 -18.50
C ALA A 24 0.94 -26.26 -18.26
N ARG A 25 0.13 -26.23 -17.19
CA ARG A 25 -0.88 -27.28 -16.90
C ARG A 25 -1.98 -27.40 -17.95
N ALA A 26 -2.20 -26.34 -18.74
CA ALA A 26 -3.17 -26.30 -19.82
C ALA A 26 -2.52 -26.55 -21.20
N ASP A 27 -1.26 -26.98 -21.25
CA ASP A 27 -0.48 -27.23 -22.46
C ASP A 27 -0.35 -26.00 -23.40
N VAL A 28 -0.52 -24.78 -22.88
CA VAL A 28 -0.36 -23.52 -23.63
C VAL A 28 1.12 -23.14 -23.76
N ILE A 29 1.92 -23.46 -22.74
CA ILE A 29 3.38 -23.31 -22.75
C ILE A 29 4.02 -24.65 -22.32
N PRO A 30 5.30 -24.91 -22.66
CA PRO A 30 6.01 -26.08 -22.17
C PRO A 30 6.08 -26.15 -20.65
N GLU A 31 6.20 -27.36 -20.13
CA GLU A 31 6.49 -27.62 -18.72
C GLU A 31 7.83 -26.97 -18.31
N PHE A 32 7.91 -26.42 -17.10
CA PHE A 32 9.08 -25.71 -16.60
C PHE A 32 9.31 -25.97 -15.10
N GLU A 33 10.57 -25.84 -14.69
CA GLU A 33 11.00 -25.93 -13.29
C GLU A 33 11.93 -24.76 -13.01
N GLU A 34 11.53 -23.89 -12.08
CA GLU A 34 12.24 -22.66 -11.76
C GLU A 34 12.41 -22.54 -10.23
N PRO A 35 13.63 -22.30 -9.71
CA PRO A 35 13.92 -22.34 -8.26
C PRO A 35 13.04 -21.44 -7.39
N LEU A 36 12.52 -20.33 -7.93
CA LEU A 36 11.71 -19.37 -7.17
C LEU A 36 10.20 -19.54 -7.37
N GLU A 37 9.75 -20.61 -8.01
CA GLU A 37 8.33 -20.73 -8.36
C GLU A 37 7.39 -20.61 -7.17
N GLU A 38 7.66 -21.31 -6.07
CA GLU A 38 6.80 -21.24 -4.88
C GLU A 38 6.79 -19.82 -4.28
N ILE A 39 7.95 -19.18 -4.24
CA ILE A 39 8.13 -17.84 -3.66
C ILE A 39 7.41 -16.79 -4.51
N LEU A 40 7.62 -16.81 -5.83
CA LEU A 40 6.99 -15.89 -6.77
C LEU A 40 5.48 -16.11 -6.85
N THR A 41 5.02 -17.36 -6.87
CA THR A 41 3.58 -17.70 -6.82
C THR A 41 2.91 -17.06 -5.60
N LYS A 42 3.54 -17.15 -4.42
CA LYS A 42 3.03 -16.50 -3.20
C LYS A 42 3.16 -14.97 -3.22
N ALA A 43 4.03 -14.40 -4.05
CA ALA A 43 4.28 -12.96 -4.14
C ALA A 43 3.44 -12.23 -5.18
N PHE A 44 3.02 -12.89 -6.25
CA PHE A 44 2.21 -12.29 -7.31
C PHE A 44 0.95 -11.56 -6.84
N PRO A 45 0.17 -12.05 -5.85
CA PRO A 45 -0.96 -11.27 -5.32
C PRO A 45 -0.57 -9.89 -4.80
N ARG A 46 0.63 -9.73 -4.23
CA ARG A 46 1.12 -8.43 -3.74
C ARG A 46 1.58 -7.55 -4.89
N PHE A 47 2.33 -8.11 -5.85
CA PHE A 47 2.74 -7.37 -7.05
C PHE A 47 1.55 -6.90 -7.90
N ALA A 48 0.48 -7.69 -7.94
CA ALA A 48 -0.74 -7.37 -8.68
C ALA A 48 -1.43 -6.08 -8.18
N THR A 49 -1.14 -5.63 -6.95
CA THR A 49 -1.73 -4.41 -6.38
C THR A 49 -0.94 -3.13 -6.67
N ILE A 50 0.28 -3.24 -7.23
CA ILE A 50 1.15 -2.07 -7.45
C ILE A 50 0.64 -1.24 -8.62
N ASP A 51 0.45 0.06 -8.39
CA ASP A 51 -0.10 1.03 -9.34
C ASP A 51 0.62 2.41 -9.27
N SER A 52 1.89 2.45 -8.79
CA SER A 52 2.75 3.65 -8.87
C SER A 52 3.61 3.61 -10.13
N ARG A 53 3.55 4.67 -10.95
CA ARG A 53 4.33 4.75 -12.20
C ARG A 53 5.83 4.74 -11.94
N ARG A 54 6.29 5.47 -10.92
CA ARG A 54 7.71 5.52 -10.53
C ARG A 54 8.20 4.16 -10.06
N LEU A 55 7.47 3.51 -9.16
CA LEU A 55 7.84 2.20 -8.63
C LEU A 55 7.84 1.16 -9.76
N ILE A 56 6.78 1.08 -10.57
CA ILE A 56 6.70 0.11 -11.67
C ILE A 56 7.85 0.30 -12.66
N THR A 57 8.13 1.53 -13.08
CA THR A 57 9.23 1.83 -14.02
C THR A 57 10.57 1.40 -13.45
N PHE A 58 10.81 1.68 -12.16
CA PHE A 58 12.03 1.27 -11.46
C PHE A 58 12.17 -0.26 -11.41
N LEU A 59 11.11 -0.99 -11.07
CA LEU A 59 11.11 -2.45 -11.02
C LEU A 59 11.31 -3.08 -12.40
N LEU A 60 10.64 -2.57 -13.44
CA LEU A 60 10.81 -3.06 -14.80
C LEU A 60 12.26 -2.92 -15.30
N ARG A 61 12.93 -1.82 -14.95
CA ARG A 61 14.36 -1.62 -15.23
C ARG A 61 15.20 -2.67 -14.49
N GLY A 62 14.99 -2.83 -13.18
CA GLY A 62 15.71 -3.80 -12.35
C GLY A 62 15.50 -5.27 -12.73
N LEU A 63 14.33 -5.60 -13.28
CA LEU A 63 14.02 -6.94 -13.80
C LEU A 63 14.62 -7.20 -15.19
N SER A 64 15.11 -6.17 -15.88
CA SER A 64 15.72 -6.30 -17.21
C SER A 64 17.25 -6.29 -17.13
N GLU A 65 17.82 -5.49 -16.23
CA GLU A 65 19.27 -5.31 -16.08
C GLU A 65 19.65 -4.97 -14.64
N ASP A 66 20.94 -5.10 -14.30
CA ASP A 66 21.45 -4.60 -13.03
C ASP A 66 21.35 -3.09 -12.97
N ILE A 67 20.79 -2.58 -11.87
CA ILE A 67 20.61 -1.15 -11.64
C ILE A 67 21.41 -0.72 -10.43
N THR A 68 21.91 0.51 -10.45
CA THR A 68 22.49 1.16 -9.27
C THR A 68 21.49 2.21 -8.79
N PRO A 69 20.98 2.12 -7.54
CA PRO A 69 20.14 3.15 -6.96
C PRO A 69 20.82 4.52 -7.01
N ARG A 70 20.12 5.51 -7.53
CA ARG A 70 20.61 6.88 -7.70
C ARG A 70 20.13 7.82 -6.60
N SER A 71 19.21 7.37 -5.76
CA SER A 71 18.64 8.14 -4.66
C SER A 71 18.17 7.22 -3.53
N ASP A 72 17.90 7.81 -2.35
CA ASP A 72 17.38 7.05 -1.21
C ASP A 72 15.99 6.47 -1.50
N ALA A 73 15.16 7.16 -2.31
CA ALA A 73 13.89 6.59 -2.77
C ALA A 73 14.10 5.31 -3.59
N GLU A 74 15.06 5.30 -4.53
CA GLU A 74 15.36 4.07 -5.30
C GLU A 74 15.91 2.96 -4.38
N GLN A 75 16.72 3.29 -3.37
CA GLN A 75 17.18 2.33 -2.36
C GLN A 75 16.00 1.71 -1.59
N ARG A 76 15.03 2.54 -1.16
CA ARG A 76 13.80 2.09 -0.50
C ARG A 76 12.93 1.25 -1.43
N MET A 77 12.86 1.57 -2.73
CA MET A 77 12.13 0.75 -3.72
C MET A 77 12.74 -0.66 -3.85
N LEU A 78 14.06 -0.82 -3.73
CA LEU A 78 14.69 -2.16 -3.67
C LEU A 78 14.27 -2.94 -2.42
N GLN A 79 14.27 -2.29 -1.26
CA GLN A 79 13.83 -2.91 -0.01
C GLN A 79 12.35 -3.31 -0.08
N MET A 80 11.50 -2.44 -0.62
CA MET A 80 10.09 -2.73 -0.89
C MET A 80 9.95 -3.97 -1.79
N PHE A 81 10.73 -4.07 -2.88
CA PHE A 81 10.72 -5.23 -3.77
C PHE A 81 11.14 -6.51 -3.06
N GLN A 82 12.29 -6.50 -2.38
CA GLN A 82 12.83 -7.63 -1.64
C GLN A 82 11.81 -8.19 -0.65
N TYR A 83 11.18 -7.32 0.13
CA TYR A 83 10.19 -7.73 1.12
C TYR A 83 8.86 -8.13 0.46
N THR A 84 8.48 -7.52 -0.66
CA THR A 84 7.31 -7.96 -1.42
C THR A 84 7.49 -9.40 -1.91
N LEU A 85 8.69 -9.76 -2.33
CA LEU A 85 9.04 -11.10 -2.80
C LEU A 85 9.15 -12.11 -1.64
N TYR A 86 10.04 -11.86 -0.68
CA TYR A 86 10.42 -12.83 0.36
C TYR A 86 9.70 -12.67 1.70
N GLN A 87 8.98 -11.55 1.92
CA GLN A 87 8.44 -11.14 3.22
C GLN A 87 9.49 -11.09 4.34
N LYS A 88 10.73 -10.81 3.96
CA LYS A 88 11.92 -10.79 4.80
C LYS A 88 12.89 -9.73 4.30
N SER A 89 13.76 -9.26 5.19
CA SER A 89 14.86 -8.38 4.79
C SER A 89 15.85 -9.13 3.88
N ASP A 90 16.68 -8.38 3.16
CA ASP A 90 17.83 -8.89 2.41
C ASP A 90 18.77 -9.69 3.33
N ARG A 91 19.07 -9.15 4.51
CA ARG A 91 19.91 -9.80 5.51
C ARG A 91 19.34 -11.15 5.97
N ASP A 92 18.03 -11.22 6.23
CA ASP A 92 17.37 -12.47 6.66
C ASP A 92 17.30 -13.51 5.53
N CYS A 93 17.42 -13.08 4.28
CA CYS A 93 17.57 -13.94 3.10
C CYS A 93 19.03 -14.36 2.84
N GLY A 94 19.99 -13.87 3.64
CA GLY A 94 21.42 -14.11 3.42
C GLY A 94 21.99 -13.37 2.21
N PHE A 95 21.30 -12.33 1.74
CA PHE A 95 21.76 -11.52 0.62
C PHE A 95 22.80 -10.49 1.07
N THR A 96 23.75 -10.22 0.19
CA THR A 96 24.84 -9.27 0.45
C THR A 96 24.55 -7.93 -0.20
N THR A 97 23.70 -7.90 -1.24
CA THR A 97 23.30 -6.68 -1.91
C THR A 97 21.78 -6.56 -2.01
N PRO A 98 21.22 -5.33 -1.93
CA PRO A 98 19.80 -5.07 -2.17
C PRO A 98 19.29 -5.48 -3.57
N LEU A 99 20.21 -5.77 -4.51
CA LEU A 99 19.91 -6.20 -5.88
C LEU A 99 19.77 -7.71 -6.02
N ASP A 100 20.22 -8.48 -5.02
CA ASP A 100 20.26 -9.94 -5.12
C ASP A 100 18.88 -10.53 -5.35
N GLY A 101 17.83 -9.94 -4.76
CA GLY A 101 16.44 -10.33 -5.02
C GLY A 101 16.03 -10.17 -6.49
N LEU A 102 16.38 -9.04 -7.13
CA LEU A 102 16.10 -8.81 -8.55
C LEU A 102 16.88 -9.79 -9.43
N ARG A 103 18.17 -9.99 -9.14
CA ARG A 103 19.03 -10.96 -9.84
C ARG A 103 18.45 -12.37 -9.78
N ARG A 104 18.01 -12.80 -8.60
CA ARG A 104 17.37 -14.10 -8.36
C ARG A 104 16.09 -14.24 -9.15
N VAL A 105 15.25 -13.21 -9.25
CA VAL A 105 14.07 -13.28 -10.13
C VAL A 105 14.48 -13.44 -11.60
N ARG A 106 15.52 -12.74 -12.08
CA ARG A 106 15.98 -12.87 -13.48
C ARG A 106 16.52 -14.25 -13.86
N GLU A 107 16.99 -15.04 -12.89
CA GLU A 107 17.39 -16.45 -13.11
C GLU A 107 16.19 -17.39 -13.36
N ASN A 108 14.96 -16.88 -13.23
CA ASN A 108 13.70 -17.61 -13.44
C ASN A 108 12.98 -16.99 -14.65
N PRO A 109 13.42 -17.26 -15.89
CA PRO A 109 13.01 -16.52 -17.08
C PRO A 109 11.50 -16.52 -17.34
N VAL A 110 10.80 -17.63 -17.11
CA VAL A 110 9.35 -17.76 -17.30
C VAL A 110 8.62 -16.86 -16.30
N LEU A 111 8.93 -16.98 -15.00
CA LEU A 111 8.25 -16.20 -13.97
C LEU A 111 8.69 -14.73 -13.95
N CYS A 112 9.93 -14.43 -14.36
CA CYS A 112 10.40 -13.06 -14.57
C CYS A 112 9.63 -12.39 -15.71
N ALA A 113 9.43 -13.10 -16.84
CA ALA A 113 8.60 -12.61 -17.93
C ALA A 113 7.17 -12.35 -17.47
N GLU A 114 6.59 -13.24 -16.67
CA GLU A 114 5.26 -13.04 -16.09
C GLU A 114 5.20 -11.81 -15.17
N LEU A 115 6.17 -11.62 -14.28
CA LEU A 115 6.21 -10.46 -13.39
C LEU A 115 6.34 -9.15 -14.19
N ARG A 116 7.18 -9.13 -15.22
CA ARG A 116 7.30 -7.97 -16.12
C ARG A 116 5.99 -7.71 -16.86
N ALA A 117 5.31 -8.76 -17.33
CA ALA A 117 4.01 -8.63 -17.99
C ALA A 117 2.94 -8.09 -17.03
N LEU A 118 2.89 -8.57 -15.78
CA LEU A 118 1.98 -8.08 -14.74
C LEU A 118 2.23 -6.60 -14.43
N LEU A 119 3.49 -6.20 -14.21
CA LEU A 119 3.83 -4.79 -13.93
C LEU A 119 3.51 -3.89 -15.12
N THR A 120 3.77 -4.33 -16.35
CA THR A 120 3.41 -3.60 -17.57
C THR A 120 1.89 -3.47 -17.72
N TYR A 121 1.15 -4.55 -17.45
CA TYR A 121 -0.31 -4.55 -17.43
C TYR A 121 -0.85 -3.54 -16.40
N ASN A 122 -0.30 -3.52 -15.19
CA ASN A 122 -0.68 -2.57 -14.16
C ASN A 122 -0.39 -1.12 -14.60
N TYR A 123 0.81 -0.85 -15.13
CA TYR A 123 1.21 0.48 -15.60
C TYR A 123 0.23 1.05 -16.63
N ASN A 124 -0.13 0.24 -17.63
CA ASN A 124 -1.01 0.66 -18.73
C ASN A 124 -2.45 0.93 -18.29
N ARG A 125 -2.82 0.51 -17.07
CA ARG A 125 -4.17 0.64 -16.51
C ARG A 125 -4.28 1.69 -15.43
N ILE A 126 -3.21 2.41 -15.10
CA ILE A 126 -3.28 3.51 -14.15
C ILE A 126 -4.12 4.64 -14.79
N ASP A 127 -5.35 4.78 -14.32
CA ASP A 127 -6.36 5.73 -14.82
C ASP A 127 -6.54 6.96 -13.91
N PHE A 128 -5.64 7.11 -12.93
CA PHE A 128 -5.61 8.24 -12.00
C PHE A 128 -4.28 8.99 -12.07
N ILE A 129 -4.28 10.19 -11.49
CA ILE A 129 -3.09 11.02 -11.34
C ILE A 129 -2.37 10.59 -10.06
N ASP A 130 -1.19 10.01 -10.23
CA ASP A 130 -0.20 9.80 -9.17
C ASP A 130 0.85 10.92 -9.21
N GLU A 131 1.31 11.35 -8.04
CA GLU A 131 2.37 12.35 -7.93
C GLU A 131 3.20 12.14 -6.65
N PRO A 132 4.49 12.51 -6.65
CA PRO A 132 5.29 12.50 -5.44
C PRO A 132 4.70 13.40 -4.34
N VAL A 133 4.75 12.97 -3.09
CA VAL A 133 4.33 13.76 -1.93
C VAL A 133 5.56 14.20 -1.13
N ASP A 134 5.65 15.51 -0.83
CA ASP A 134 6.72 16.03 0.02
C ASP A 134 6.51 15.67 1.50
N LEU A 135 7.15 14.58 1.92
CA LEU A 135 7.20 14.17 3.32
C LEU A 135 8.43 14.71 4.09
N GLY A 136 9.24 15.58 3.46
CA GLY A 136 10.47 16.14 4.03
C GLY A 136 11.70 15.24 3.87
N PHE A 137 11.62 14.19 3.05
CA PHE A 137 12.72 13.30 2.66
C PHE A 137 12.36 12.64 1.32
N ASP A 138 13.35 12.01 0.67
CA ASP A 138 13.17 11.36 -0.63
C ASP A 138 12.30 10.08 -0.53
N CYS A 139 10.98 10.22 -0.63
CA CYS A 139 10.03 9.13 -0.44
C CYS A 139 9.59 8.49 -1.78
N PRO A 140 9.52 7.14 -1.86
CA PRO A 140 9.02 6.45 -3.05
C PRO A 140 7.49 6.27 -3.09
N LEU A 141 6.76 6.80 -2.10
CA LEU A 141 5.30 6.69 -2.05
C LEU A 141 4.67 7.85 -2.82
N ASP A 142 3.87 7.50 -3.81
CA ASP A 142 3.16 8.44 -4.67
C ASP A 142 1.68 8.51 -4.25
N LEU A 143 1.11 9.71 -4.40
CA LEU A 143 -0.27 10.01 -4.10
C LEU A 143 -1.21 9.08 -4.87
N HIS A 144 -2.27 8.61 -4.22
CA HIS A 144 -3.32 7.74 -4.74
C HIS A 144 -2.90 6.34 -5.18
N CYS A 145 -1.61 6.02 -5.07
CA CYS A 145 -1.11 4.67 -5.29
C CYS A 145 -1.36 3.77 -4.08
N THR A 146 -1.36 2.48 -4.36
CA THR A 146 -1.73 1.37 -3.53
C THR A 146 -0.48 0.61 -3.12
N TYR A 147 -0.36 0.38 -1.81
CA TYR A 147 0.78 -0.25 -1.19
C TYR A 147 0.31 -1.20 -0.10
N THR A 148 0.95 -2.35 0.02
CA THR A 148 0.81 -3.18 1.22
C THR A 148 1.36 -2.42 2.44
N ARG A 149 0.89 -2.79 3.64
CA ARG A 149 1.39 -2.18 4.88
C ARG A 149 2.91 -2.26 5.00
N ASP A 150 3.49 -3.39 4.59
CA ASP A 150 4.92 -3.62 4.73
C ASP A 150 5.72 -2.77 3.75
N GLN A 151 5.24 -2.60 2.51
CA GLN A 151 5.81 -1.64 1.55
C GLN A 151 5.79 -0.21 2.09
N ILE A 152 4.69 0.22 2.73
CA ILE A 152 4.59 1.55 3.34
C ILE A 152 5.62 1.73 4.44
N LEU A 153 5.75 0.75 5.34
CA LEU A 153 6.70 0.83 6.45
C LEU A 153 8.16 0.86 5.97
N LEU A 154 8.51 0.05 4.96
CA LEU A 154 9.85 0.04 4.36
C LEU A 154 10.17 1.33 3.61
N ALA A 155 9.21 1.88 2.87
CA ALA A 155 9.34 3.18 2.22
C ALA A 155 9.59 4.34 3.21
N LEU A 156 9.35 4.09 4.49
CA LEU A 156 9.51 5.04 5.59
C LEU A 156 10.62 4.60 6.56
N ASP A 157 11.58 3.81 6.09
CA ASP A 157 12.77 3.31 6.82
C ASP A 157 12.42 2.55 8.10
N PHE A 158 11.30 1.82 8.11
CA PHE A 158 10.91 0.96 9.22
C PHE A 158 11.13 -0.52 8.86
N ASP A 159 12.32 -1.03 9.18
CA ASP A 159 12.84 -2.33 8.74
C ASP A 159 12.18 -3.57 9.39
N LYS A 160 11.26 -3.38 10.34
CA LYS A 160 10.57 -4.48 11.05
C LYS A 160 9.05 -4.43 10.91
N PRO A 161 8.46 -4.39 9.69
CA PRO A 161 7.02 -4.21 9.50
C PRO A 161 6.12 -5.13 10.32
N SER A 162 6.54 -6.38 10.52
CA SER A 162 5.82 -7.41 11.29
C SER A 162 5.54 -7.03 12.75
N THR A 163 6.29 -6.07 13.31
CA THR A 163 6.11 -5.58 14.68
C THR A 163 5.00 -4.54 14.82
N VAL A 164 4.53 -3.95 13.72
CA VAL A 164 3.47 -2.92 13.74
C VAL A 164 2.10 -3.58 13.63
N ARG A 165 1.36 -3.57 14.74
CA ARG A 165 -0.02 -4.07 14.82
C ARG A 165 -1.07 -2.96 14.93
N GLU A 166 -0.62 -1.76 15.30
CA GLU A 166 -1.48 -0.62 15.56
C GLU A 166 -1.89 0.09 14.26
N GLY A 167 -3.06 0.74 14.29
CA GLY A 167 -3.58 1.53 13.17
C GLY A 167 -2.90 2.90 13.02
N VAL A 168 -1.99 3.28 13.92
CA VAL A 168 -1.20 4.50 13.82
C VAL A 168 0.24 4.21 14.20
N LYS A 169 1.20 4.86 13.54
CA LYS A 169 2.62 4.79 13.88
C LYS A 169 3.26 6.17 13.85
N TRP A 170 3.87 6.57 14.95
CA TRP A 170 4.79 7.72 15.01
C TRP A 170 6.20 7.31 14.60
N LEU A 171 6.78 8.02 13.64
CA LEU A 171 8.17 7.90 13.22
C LEU A 171 8.95 9.16 13.62
N PRO A 172 9.61 9.18 14.79
CA PRO A 172 10.28 10.38 15.30
C PRO A 172 11.38 10.90 14.37
N GLU A 173 12.20 10.00 13.80
CA GLU A 173 13.30 10.36 12.89
C GLU A 173 12.82 11.04 11.60
N LYS A 174 11.53 10.90 11.26
CA LYS A 174 10.91 11.52 10.08
C LYS A 174 9.92 12.62 10.42
N ASN A 175 9.70 12.89 11.72
CA ASN A 175 8.63 13.74 12.21
C ASN A 175 7.26 13.45 11.55
N LEU A 176 6.91 12.17 11.42
CA LEU A 176 5.75 11.71 10.66
C LEU A 176 4.85 10.77 11.46
N ASP A 177 3.57 11.08 11.58
CA ASP A 177 2.55 10.11 12.00
C ASP A 177 1.89 9.49 10.76
N ILE A 178 1.81 8.15 10.74
CA ILE A 178 1.20 7.35 9.67
C ILE A 178 -0.11 6.78 10.19
N PHE A 179 -1.21 7.01 9.49
CA PHE A 179 -2.53 6.48 9.85
C PHE A 179 -2.93 5.39 8.86
N PHE A 180 -3.08 4.16 9.36
CA PHE A 180 -3.65 3.03 8.64
C PHE A 180 -5.14 2.91 8.94
N ILE A 181 -5.96 3.36 7.99
CA ILE A 181 -7.40 3.54 8.17
C ILE A 181 -8.16 2.49 7.37
N THR A 182 -9.11 1.81 8.02
CA THR A 182 -10.04 0.89 7.36
C THR A 182 -11.44 1.48 7.41
N LEU A 183 -12.02 1.80 6.25
CA LEU A 183 -13.30 2.51 6.15
C LEU A 183 -14.50 1.64 6.57
N ASN A 184 -14.58 0.41 6.05
CA ASN A 184 -15.63 -0.54 6.38
C ASN A 184 -15.12 -1.54 7.43
N LYS A 185 -15.45 -1.27 8.69
CA LYS A 185 -15.26 -2.22 9.80
C LYS A 185 -16.47 -3.16 9.80
N SER A 186 -16.27 -4.48 9.71
CA SER A 186 -17.35 -5.46 9.62
C SER A 186 -18.32 -5.39 10.81
N GLU A 187 -19.61 -5.65 10.56
CA GLU A 187 -20.69 -5.66 11.57
C GLU A 187 -20.40 -6.54 12.80
N LYS A 188 -19.61 -7.61 12.64
CA LYS A 188 -19.25 -8.53 13.74
C LYS A 188 -18.45 -7.88 14.89
N ASP A 189 -17.91 -6.68 14.69
CA ASP A 189 -17.07 -6.02 15.69
C ASP A 189 -17.83 -4.96 16.55
N TYR A 190 -19.09 -4.57 16.22
CA TYR A 190 -19.78 -3.46 16.92
C TYR A 190 -21.33 -3.52 16.93
N SER A 191 -21.92 -2.89 17.95
CA SER A 191 -23.37 -2.64 18.11
C SER A 191 -23.90 -1.65 17.03
N PRO A 192 -25.18 -1.76 16.59
CA PRO A 192 -25.75 -0.97 15.48
C PRO A 192 -25.73 0.56 15.64
N THR A 193 -25.40 1.08 16.81
CA THR A 193 -25.38 2.52 17.12
C THR A 193 -23.99 3.16 17.03
N THR A 194 -22.93 2.40 16.67
CA THR A 194 -21.53 2.87 16.66
C THR A 194 -20.84 2.64 15.31
N MET A 195 -21.59 2.55 14.22
CA MET A 195 -20.99 2.57 12.89
C MET A 195 -20.56 4.02 12.54
N TYR A 196 -19.42 4.13 11.86
CA TYR A 196 -18.77 5.34 11.31
C TYR A 196 -17.76 6.09 12.21
N ASN A 197 -16.57 5.51 12.43
CA ASN A 197 -15.48 6.25 13.07
C ASN A 197 -14.54 6.94 12.08
N ASP A 198 -14.38 6.40 10.86
CA ASP A 198 -13.42 6.94 9.88
C ASP A 198 -14.09 7.07 8.50
N TYR A 199 -14.21 8.28 7.96
CA TYR A 199 -14.89 8.52 6.68
C TYR A 199 -14.52 9.86 6.04
N SER A 200 -14.61 9.93 4.72
CA SER A 200 -14.52 11.18 3.95
C SER A 200 -15.77 12.04 4.18
N ILE A 201 -15.61 13.24 4.75
CA ILE A 201 -16.66 14.25 4.93
C ILE A 201 -16.93 14.96 3.59
N SER A 202 -15.85 15.30 2.89
CA SER A 202 -15.86 15.83 1.52
C SER A 202 -14.70 15.23 0.74
N ASP A 203 -14.40 15.79 -0.44
CA ASP A 203 -13.20 15.46 -1.19
C ASP A 203 -11.90 15.86 -0.50
N THR A 204 -11.94 16.75 0.48
CA THR A 204 -10.75 17.31 1.13
C THR A 204 -10.81 17.24 2.65
N LEU A 205 -11.97 16.91 3.23
CA LEU A 205 -12.15 16.74 4.67
C LEU A 205 -12.35 15.27 5.01
N PHE A 206 -11.61 14.80 6.00
CA PHE A 206 -11.64 13.41 6.46
C PHE A 206 -11.85 13.36 7.98
N HIS A 207 -12.87 12.63 8.41
CA HIS A 207 -13.11 12.32 9.81
C HIS A 207 -12.29 11.10 10.22
N TRP A 208 -11.55 11.19 11.31
CA TRP A 208 -10.79 10.09 11.89
C TRP A 208 -10.93 10.05 13.41
N GLN A 209 -11.10 8.85 13.98
CA GLN A 209 -11.13 8.68 15.44
C GLN A 209 -9.82 8.07 15.95
N SER A 210 -9.27 8.65 17.01
CA SER A 210 -8.08 8.13 17.67
C SER A 210 -8.31 6.81 18.40
N GLN A 211 -7.22 6.18 18.83
CA GLN A 211 -7.29 5.09 19.81
C GLN A 211 -8.01 5.56 21.07
N SER A 212 -8.76 4.66 21.71
CA SER A 212 -9.64 4.95 22.86
C SER A 212 -8.95 5.66 24.03
N THR A 213 -7.64 5.49 24.19
CA THR A 213 -6.85 6.06 25.29
C THR A 213 -6.17 7.40 24.95
N THR A 214 -6.12 7.79 23.68
CA THR A 214 -5.47 9.03 23.25
C THR A 214 -6.35 10.21 23.65
N SER A 215 -5.89 11.06 24.58
CA SER A 215 -6.56 12.31 24.98
C SER A 215 -6.03 13.53 24.25
N GLU A 216 -6.84 14.58 24.12
CA GLU A 216 -6.43 15.86 23.52
C GLU A 216 -5.23 16.49 24.24
N THR A 217 -5.12 16.24 25.55
CA THR A 217 -4.05 16.70 26.43
C THR A 217 -2.84 15.76 26.49
N SER A 218 -2.91 14.58 25.86
CA SER A 218 -1.79 13.64 25.83
C SER A 218 -0.68 14.11 24.89
N THR A 219 0.54 13.59 25.05
CA THR A 219 1.66 13.88 24.14
C THR A 219 1.29 13.64 22.67
N THR A 220 0.56 12.55 22.39
CA THR A 220 0.10 12.20 21.05
C THR A 220 -1.00 13.15 20.55
N GLY A 221 -2.02 13.43 21.36
CA GLY A 221 -3.09 14.36 21.00
C GLY A 221 -2.58 15.77 20.73
N LEU A 222 -1.69 16.28 21.59
CA LEU A 222 -1.02 17.56 21.39
C LEU A 222 -0.12 17.57 20.15
N ARG A 223 0.50 16.44 19.80
CA ARG A 223 1.25 16.32 18.55
C ARG A 223 0.34 16.43 17.34
N TYR A 224 -0.84 15.81 17.36
CA TYR A 224 -1.82 15.94 16.28
C TYR A 224 -2.34 17.38 16.16
N ILE A 225 -2.76 18.00 17.25
CA ILE A 225 -3.32 19.37 17.25
C ILE A 225 -2.29 20.39 16.76
N HIS A 226 -1.04 20.27 17.20
CA HIS A 226 0.03 21.23 16.92
C HIS A 226 1.01 20.78 15.85
N HIS A 227 0.68 19.76 15.04
CA HIS A 227 1.63 19.11 14.14
C HIS A 227 2.34 20.13 13.23
N LYS A 228 1.57 21.07 12.65
CA LYS A 228 2.08 22.07 11.71
C LYS A 228 3.07 23.02 12.38
N ALA A 229 2.74 23.49 13.59
CA ALA A 229 3.60 24.37 14.36
C ALA A 229 4.89 23.66 14.82
N ARG A 230 4.84 22.34 15.00
CA ARG A 230 5.99 21.50 15.38
C ARG A 230 6.77 20.95 14.18
N GLY A 231 6.35 21.26 12.95
CA GLY A 231 6.97 20.74 11.73
C GLY A 231 6.73 19.24 11.49
N SER A 232 5.82 18.59 12.22
CA SER A 232 5.45 17.20 11.98
C SER A 232 4.33 17.08 10.96
N ARG A 233 4.33 15.97 10.23
CA ARG A 233 3.36 15.65 9.16
C ARG A 233 2.47 14.49 9.57
N ILE A 234 1.27 14.45 9.00
CA ILE A 234 0.31 13.37 9.16
C ILE A 234 0.03 12.79 7.77
N ALA A 235 0.23 11.50 7.57
CA ALA A 235 0.02 10.80 6.30
C ALA A 235 -1.09 9.75 6.42
N LEU A 236 -2.08 9.82 5.53
CA LEU A 236 -3.26 8.96 5.57
C LEU A 236 -3.17 7.85 4.53
N PHE A 237 -3.26 6.60 4.99
CA PHE A 237 -3.32 5.41 4.17
C PHE A 237 -4.65 4.70 4.42
N VAL A 238 -5.51 4.62 3.40
CA VAL A 238 -6.88 4.12 3.54
C VAL A 238 -7.08 2.82 2.80
N ARG A 239 -7.93 1.95 3.33
CA ARG A 239 -8.46 0.79 2.61
C ARG A 239 -9.92 0.61 2.92
N GLU A 240 -10.64 0.00 2.00
CA GLU A 240 -12.07 -0.23 2.18
C GLU A 240 -12.32 -1.33 3.23
N PHE A 241 -11.69 -2.49 3.06
CA PHE A 241 -11.85 -3.65 3.95
C PHE A 241 -10.51 -4.13 4.50
N LYS A 242 -10.52 -4.93 5.58
CA LYS A 242 -9.29 -5.55 6.11
C LYS A 242 -8.70 -6.62 5.18
N THR A 243 -9.57 -7.35 4.51
CA THR A 243 -9.24 -8.51 3.67
C THR A 243 -9.58 -8.20 2.22
N ASP A 244 -8.66 -8.54 1.32
CA ASP A 244 -8.91 -8.51 -0.11
C ASP A 244 -9.84 -9.68 -0.46
N HIS A 245 -11.00 -9.37 -1.02
CA HIS A 245 -12.03 -10.36 -1.34
C HIS A 245 -11.65 -11.29 -2.51
N LEU A 246 -10.72 -10.88 -3.37
CA LEU A 246 -10.29 -11.65 -4.53
C LEU A 246 -9.29 -12.73 -4.14
N HIS A 247 -8.26 -12.38 -3.38
CA HIS A 247 -7.20 -13.31 -3.00
C HIS A 247 -7.27 -13.82 -1.54
N GLY A 248 -8.10 -13.22 -0.69
CA GLY A 248 -8.35 -13.65 0.70
C GLY A 248 -7.31 -13.24 1.75
N GLY A 249 -6.28 -12.48 1.39
CA GLY A 249 -5.26 -11.98 2.32
C GLY A 249 -5.50 -10.51 2.71
N ALA A 250 -4.52 -9.89 3.36
CA ALA A 250 -4.66 -8.50 3.83
C ALA A 250 -4.79 -7.52 2.64
N ALA A 251 -5.84 -6.70 2.64
CA ALA A 251 -6.02 -5.68 1.62
C ALA A 251 -4.95 -4.59 1.74
N PRO A 252 -4.41 -4.10 0.61
CA PRO A 252 -3.47 -3.00 0.59
C PRO A 252 -4.15 -1.67 0.95
N TYR A 253 -3.35 -0.64 1.17
CA TYR A 253 -3.80 0.71 1.45
C TYR A 253 -3.45 1.65 0.31
N THR A 254 -4.32 2.61 0.06
CA THR A 254 -4.08 3.70 -0.87
C THR A 254 -3.66 4.95 -0.11
N PHE A 255 -2.61 5.60 -0.60
CA PHE A 255 -2.06 6.81 0.01
C PHE A 255 -2.91 8.03 -0.38
N LEU A 256 -3.54 8.70 0.59
CA LEU A 256 -4.32 9.92 0.35
C LEU A 256 -3.48 11.20 0.47
N GLY A 257 -2.18 11.08 0.76
CA GLY A 257 -1.28 12.21 0.96
C GLY A 257 -1.26 12.69 2.41
N THR A 258 -0.79 13.92 2.58
CA THR A 258 -0.68 14.59 3.88
C THR A 258 -1.97 15.32 4.26
N ALA A 259 -2.17 15.47 5.57
CA ALA A 259 -3.31 16.18 6.10
C ALA A 259 -2.93 17.19 7.19
N SER A 260 -3.74 18.24 7.30
CA SER A 260 -3.65 19.29 8.29
C SER A 260 -4.81 19.21 9.30
N TYR A 261 -4.51 19.39 10.58
CA TYR A 261 -5.52 19.43 11.64
C TYR A 261 -6.49 20.62 11.43
N VAL A 262 -7.80 20.37 11.55
CA VAL A 262 -8.85 21.40 11.48
C VAL A 262 -9.48 21.63 12.85
N GLN A 263 -10.09 20.58 13.39
CA GLN A 263 -10.79 20.60 14.68
C GLN A 263 -10.87 19.19 15.26
N HIS A 264 -11.20 19.08 16.54
CA HIS A 264 -11.55 17.80 17.15
C HIS A 264 -12.72 17.95 18.12
N GLU A 265 -13.39 16.84 18.40
CA GLU A 265 -14.38 16.69 19.46
C GLU A 265 -14.08 15.44 20.31
N GLY A 266 -14.37 15.53 21.60
CA GLY A 266 -14.05 14.46 22.55
C GLY A 266 -12.56 14.39 22.88
N SER A 267 -12.26 13.67 23.96
CA SER A 267 -10.90 13.52 24.45
C SER A 267 -10.47 12.06 24.38
N ARG A 268 -11.20 11.09 24.95
CA ARG A 268 -10.85 9.65 24.94
C ARG A 268 -11.96 8.80 24.32
N PRO A 269 -11.97 8.54 23.00
CA PRO A 269 -11.02 9.01 21.98
C PRO A 269 -11.29 10.45 21.50
N MET A 270 -10.33 11.01 20.76
CA MET A 270 -10.49 12.21 19.96
C MET A 270 -11.14 11.88 18.61
N ASN A 271 -12.13 12.64 18.19
CA ASN A 271 -12.68 12.63 16.84
C ASN A 271 -12.12 13.83 16.09
N VAL A 272 -11.17 13.61 15.18
CA VAL A 272 -10.41 14.66 14.51
C VAL A 272 -10.91 14.82 13.08
N THR A 273 -11.15 16.08 12.69
CA THR A 273 -11.33 16.45 11.29
C THR A 273 -9.99 16.88 10.70
N TRP A 274 -9.56 16.16 9.67
CA TRP A 274 -8.35 16.42 8.91
C TRP A 274 -8.70 17.06 7.57
N LYS A 275 -7.92 18.05 7.14
CA LYS A 275 -7.96 18.61 5.79
C LYS A 275 -6.81 18.04 4.97
N LEU A 276 -7.10 17.24 3.95
CA LEU A 276 -6.10 16.72 3.03
C LEU A 276 -5.58 17.82 2.10
N ASP A 277 -4.29 17.77 1.78
CA ASP A 277 -3.65 18.72 0.87
C ASP A 277 -4.05 18.47 -0.60
N ARG A 278 -4.56 17.26 -0.88
CA ARG A 278 -5.06 16.83 -2.18
C ARG A 278 -6.42 16.16 -2.05
N ALA A 279 -7.24 16.31 -3.10
CA ALA A 279 -8.58 15.78 -3.12
C ALA A 279 -8.57 14.24 -3.20
N ILE A 280 -9.39 13.61 -2.38
CA ILE A 280 -9.60 12.16 -2.33
C ILE A 280 -10.16 11.67 -3.68
N PRO A 281 -9.62 10.58 -4.25
CA PRO A 281 -10.20 9.97 -5.44
C PRO A 281 -11.65 9.55 -5.23
N ALA A 282 -12.49 9.70 -6.25
CA ALA A 282 -13.94 9.44 -6.17
C ALA A 282 -14.31 8.06 -5.58
N LYS A 283 -13.47 7.04 -5.78
CA LYS A 283 -13.65 5.68 -5.23
C LYS A 283 -13.64 5.60 -3.70
N TYR A 284 -13.03 6.56 -3.00
CA TYR A 284 -13.04 6.67 -1.52
C TYR A 284 -13.95 7.77 -0.99
N LEU A 285 -14.64 8.49 -1.87
CA LEU A 285 -15.72 9.37 -1.43
C LEU A 285 -16.89 8.49 -1.02
N LYS A 286 -17.54 8.87 0.09
CA LYS A 286 -18.78 8.23 0.47
C LYS A 286 -19.78 8.45 -0.67
N LYS A 287 -20.21 7.38 -1.34
CA LYS A 287 -21.41 7.43 -2.18
C LYS A 287 -22.57 7.72 -1.24
N THR A 288 -22.93 8.99 -1.12
CA THR A 288 -24.21 9.35 -0.52
C THR A 288 -25.26 8.88 -1.51
N ASN A 289 -25.77 7.66 -1.34
CA ASN A 289 -27.10 7.34 -1.83
C ASN A 289 -28.08 8.19 -1.03
N LYS A 290 -28.20 9.47 -1.38
CA LYS A 290 -29.41 10.24 -1.13
C LYS A 290 -30.47 9.64 -2.06
N LEU A 291 -31.01 8.49 -1.67
CA LEU A 291 -32.39 8.18 -1.99
C LEU A 291 -33.22 9.21 -1.23
N VAL A 292 -33.41 10.37 -1.86
CA VAL A 292 -34.58 11.21 -1.60
C VAL A 292 -35.75 10.40 -2.15
N VAL A 293 -36.30 9.51 -1.32
CA VAL A 293 -37.65 9.01 -1.52
C VAL A 293 -38.55 10.09 -0.95
N GLY A 294 -39.09 10.92 -1.85
CA GLY A 294 -40.32 11.66 -1.58
C GLY A 294 -41.53 10.73 -1.63
#